data_AF-A0A9Q3CH35-F1
#
_entry.id   AF-A0A9Q3CH35-F1
#
_cell.length_a   1.000
_cell.length_b   1.000
_cell.length_c   1.000
_cell.angle_alpha   90.00
_cell.angle_beta   90.00
_cell.angle_gamma   90.00
#
_symmetry.space_group_name_H-M   'P 1'
#
loop_
_entity.id
_entity.type
_entity.pdbx_description
1 polymer ?
#
loop_
_entity_poly.entity_id
_entity_poly.type
_entity_poly.pdbx_seq_one_letter_code
_entity_poly.pdbx_strand_id
1 'polypeptide(L)'
;MEKAERIQGKRSRRPIRIEVDPPEFSPYSQPPKGLLIDFYDSKWFDDCTIGEKMLLANSIKVAFFANASQSIRGIQHPNKSLSDRKFTEKYWERCTSSYGLSHEIPKEDDGLESDDDEFESI
;
A
#
# COMPACT_ATOMS: atom_id res chain seq x y z
N MET A 1 -13.84 -45.49 -5.99
CA MET A 1 -13.43 -45.78 -4.59
C MET A 1 -13.65 -44.60 -3.64
N GLU A 2 -14.09 -43.42 -4.10
CA GLU A 2 -14.26 -42.21 -3.24
C GLU A 2 -15.36 -42.29 -2.17
N LYS A 3 -16.31 -43.24 -2.27
CA LYS A 3 -17.43 -43.32 -1.31
C LYS A 3 -17.00 -43.80 0.08
N ALA A 4 -15.88 -44.52 0.20
CA ALA A 4 -15.43 -45.10 1.47
C ALA A 4 -14.73 -44.10 2.40
N GLU A 5 -14.07 -43.07 1.85
CA GLU A 5 -13.25 -42.14 2.64
C GLU A 5 -14.09 -41.09 3.38
N ARG A 6 -15.29 -40.78 2.87
CA ARG A 6 -16.22 -39.79 3.46
C ARG A 6 -16.75 -40.22 4.84
N ILE A 7 -16.70 -41.51 5.15
CA ILE A 7 -17.16 -42.10 6.41
C ILE A 7 -16.07 -41.99 7.52
N GLN A 8 -14.80 -41.81 7.16
CA GLN A 8 -13.67 -41.81 8.12
C GLN A 8 -13.31 -40.44 8.72
N GLY A 9 -14.13 -39.41 8.56
CA GLY A 9 -13.92 -38.11 9.23
C GLY A 9 -12.68 -37.32 8.78
N LYS A 10 -11.96 -37.76 7.75
CA LYS A 10 -10.81 -37.05 7.19
C LYS A 10 -11.28 -35.84 6.37
N ARG A 11 -11.54 -34.71 7.04
CA ARG A 11 -11.75 -33.42 6.36
C ARG A 11 -10.44 -32.98 5.71
N SER A 12 -10.39 -32.94 4.38
CA SER A 12 -9.27 -32.29 3.70
C SER A 12 -9.32 -30.79 3.99
N ARG A 13 -8.37 -30.27 4.77
CA ARG A 13 -8.18 -28.83 5.01
C ARG A 13 -7.60 -28.17 3.76
N ARG A 14 -8.36 -28.14 2.66
CA ARG A 14 -7.98 -27.33 1.50
C ARG A 14 -8.40 -25.89 1.79
N PRO A 15 -7.48 -24.90 1.71
CA PRO A 15 -7.88 -23.51 1.80
C PRO A 15 -8.87 -23.21 0.68
N ILE A 16 -10.00 -22.60 1.04
CA ILE A 16 -10.98 -22.10 0.07
C ILE A 16 -10.30 -20.94 -0.67
N ARG A 17 -10.19 -21.06 -1.99
CA ARG A 17 -9.81 -19.91 -2.82
C ARG A 17 -11.06 -19.06 -2.99
N ILE A 18 -11.02 -17.84 -2.47
CA ILE A 18 -12.04 -16.82 -2.71
C ILE A 18 -11.68 -16.18 -4.05
N GLU A 19 -12.61 -16.19 -5.01
CA GLU A 19 -12.46 -15.43 -6.24
C GLU A 19 -12.58 -13.94 -5.88
N VAL A 20 -11.64 -13.13 -6.36
CA VAL A 20 -11.67 -11.69 -6.14
C VAL A 20 -12.75 -11.12 -7.05
N ASP A 21 -13.73 -10.43 -6.47
CA ASP A 21 -14.77 -9.74 -7.25
C ASP A 21 -14.13 -8.76 -8.23
N PRO A 22 -14.73 -8.57 -9.43
CA PRO A 22 -14.23 -7.58 -10.37
C PRO A 22 -14.24 -6.18 -9.72
N PRO A 23 -13.24 -5.34 -10.01
CA PRO A 23 -13.16 -4.01 -9.41
C PRO A 23 -14.39 -3.18 -9.80
N GLU A 24 -15.10 -2.69 -8.79
CA GLU A 24 -16.24 -1.78 -8.98
C GLU A 24 -15.75 -0.34 -9.15
N PHE A 25 -16.43 0.44 -9.98
CA PHE A 25 -16.13 1.86 -10.12
C PHE A 25 -16.56 2.60 -8.85
N SER A 26 -15.65 3.41 -8.32
CA SER A 26 -15.93 4.33 -7.22
C SER A 26 -17.09 5.28 -7.58
N PRO A 27 -18.09 5.47 -6.69
CA PRO A 27 -19.13 6.48 -6.88
C PRO A 27 -18.61 7.91 -6.68
N TYR A 28 -17.41 8.07 -6.12
CA TYR A 28 -16.79 9.36 -5.90
C TYR A 28 -16.08 9.84 -7.16
N SER A 29 -16.44 11.05 -7.59
CA SER A 29 -15.82 11.72 -8.74
C SER A 29 -14.46 12.33 -8.41
N GLN A 30 -14.21 12.64 -7.14
CA GLN A 30 -12.94 13.22 -6.72
C GLN A 30 -11.97 12.13 -6.28
N PRO A 31 -10.69 12.23 -6.65
CA PRO A 31 -9.67 11.36 -6.09
C PRO A 31 -9.56 11.58 -4.57
N PRO A 32 -9.19 10.53 -3.81
CA PRO A 32 -8.84 10.69 -2.41
C PRO A 32 -7.67 11.68 -2.27
N LYS A 33 -7.57 12.35 -1.12
CA LYS A 33 -6.54 13.34 -0.81
C LYS A 33 -5.71 12.88 0.37
N GLY A 34 -4.42 13.25 0.38
CA GLY A 34 -3.49 12.92 1.45
C GLY A 34 -3.04 11.45 1.47
N LEU A 35 -3.40 10.64 0.47
CA LEU A 35 -2.87 9.29 0.34
C LEU A 35 -1.41 9.31 -0.12
N LEU A 36 -0.69 8.23 0.15
CA LEU A 36 0.67 8.05 -0.32
C LEU A 36 0.71 7.95 -1.85
N ILE A 37 1.86 8.33 -2.42
CA ILE A 37 2.02 8.37 -3.88
C ILE A 37 1.74 7.02 -4.57
N ASP A 38 2.05 5.90 -3.91
CA ASP A 38 1.86 4.55 -4.45
C ASP A 38 0.39 4.16 -4.69
N PHE A 39 -0.58 4.91 -4.17
CA PHE A 39 -2.00 4.66 -4.39
C PHE A 39 -2.50 5.20 -5.74
N TYR A 40 -1.73 6.07 -6.39
CA TYR A 40 -2.09 6.69 -7.65
C TYR A 40 -1.41 5.99 -8.82
N ASP A 41 -2.01 6.05 -10.02
CA ASP A 41 -1.32 5.62 -11.23
C ASP A 41 -0.34 6.72 -11.66
N SER A 42 0.93 6.35 -11.88
CA SER A 42 1.99 7.20 -12.42
C SER A 42 1.55 8.09 -13.58
N LYS A 43 0.88 7.53 -14.61
CA LYS A 43 0.49 8.28 -15.80
C LYS A 43 -0.56 9.33 -15.47
N TRP A 44 -1.56 8.96 -14.68
CA TRP A 44 -2.62 9.86 -14.26
C TRP A 44 -2.09 10.96 -13.35
N PHE A 45 -1.18 10.60 -12.43
CA PHE A 45 -0.56 11.56 -11.53
C PHE A 45 0.28 12.56 -12.32
N ASP A 46 1.04 12.11 -13.31
CA ASP A 46 1.90 12.98 -14.12
C ASP A 46 1.13 14.05 -14.89
N ASP A 47 -0.07 13.71 -15.37
CA ASP A 47 -0.99 14.64 -16.04
C ASP A 47 -1.60 15.70 -15.10
N CYS A 48 -1.56 15.50 -13.77
CA CYS A 48 -2.09 16.46 -12.80
C CYS A 48 -1.24 17.74 -12.74
N THR A 49 -1.88 18.87 -12.44
CA THR A 49 -1.15 20.13 -12.22
C THR A 49 -0.31 20.06 -10.94
N ILE A 50 0.75 20.86 -10.85
CA ILE A 50 1.65 20.89 -9.67
C ILE A 50 0.88 21.16 -8.38
N GLY A 51 -0.10 22.08 -8.40
CA GLY A 51 -0.93 22.37 -7.23
C GLY A 51 -1.82 21.20 -6.81
N GLU A 52 -2.34 20.44 -7.77
CA GLU A 52 -3.13 19.23 -7.49
C GLU A 52 -2.24 18.12 -6.94
N LYS A 53 -1.05 17.91 -7.50
CA LYS A 53 -0.08 16.91 -7.00
C LYS A 53 0.21 17.11 -5.52
N MET A 54 0.50 18.36 -5.12
CA MET A 54 0.76 18.72 -3.72
C MET A 54 -0.45 18.54 -2.79
N LEU A 55 -1.67 18.66 -3.31
CA LEU A 55 -2.90 18.50 -2.52
C LEU A 55 -3.33 17.02 -2.41
N LEU A 56 -3.07 16.25 -3.46
CA LEU A 56 -3.55 14.87 -3.60
C LEU A 56 -2.65 13.88 -2.88
N ALA A 57 -1.35 13.94 -3.12
CA ALA A 57 -0.43 12.92 -2.65
C ALA A 57 0.46 13.43 -1.53
N ASN A 58 0.61 12.61 -0.49
CA ASN A 58 1.74 12.71 0.41
C ASN A 58 2.94 12.03 -0.25
N SER A 59 3.80 12.87 -0.81
CA SER A 59 5.02 12.50 -1.51
C SER A 59 6.25 12.53 -0.61
N ILE A 60 6.09 12.35 0.70
CA ILE A 60 7.21 12.22 1.63
C ILE A 60 7.46 10.75 1.96
N LYS A 61 6.41 9.91 1.86
CA LYS A 61 6.40 8.52 2.33
C LYS A 61 5.97 7.54 1.23
N VAL A 62 6.49 6.32 1.30
CA VAL A 62 6.17 5.20 0.40
C VAL A 62 5.56 4.07 1.22
N ALA A 63 4.44 3.53 0.76
CA ALA A 63 3.72 2.45 1.43
C ALA A 63 4.14 1.07 0.91
N PHE A 64 4.42 0.98 -0.39
CA PHE A 64 4.57 -0.29 -1.08
C PHE A 64 5.96 -0.47 -1.68
N PHE A 65 6.36 -1.74 -1.76
CA PHE A 65 7.49 -2.10 -2.62
C PHE A 65 7.09 -1.95 -4.07
N ALA A 66 8.05 -1.52 -4.91
CA ALA A 66 7.91 -1.54 -6.37
C ALA A 66 7.50 -2.92 -6.94
N ASN A 67 7.68 -4.01 -6.18
CA ASN A 67 7.18 -5.33 -6.54
C ASN A 67 6.24 -5.90 -5.46
N ALA A 68 4.93 -5.82 -5.72
CA ALA A 68 3.89 -6.33 -4.82
C ALA A 68 4.03 -7.82 -4.49
N SER A 69 4.60 -8.64 -5.39
CA SER A 69 4.81 -10.09 -5.14
C SER A 69 5.80 -10.40 -4.01
N GLN A 70 6.58 -9.40 -3.59
CA GLN A 70 7.48 -9.53 -2.44
C GLN A 70 6.77 -9.28 -1.10
N SER A 71 5.64 -8.56 -1.12
CA SER A 71 4.83 -8.28 0.06
C SER A 71 3.99 -9.50 0.48
N ILE A 72 3.41 -10.22 -0.50
CA ILE A 72 2.49 -11.34 -0.27
C ILE A 72 3.24 -12.67 -0.14
N ARG A 73 4.34 -12.70 0.61
CA ARG A 73 5.11 -13.94 0.85
C ARG A 73 4.91 -14.39 2.30
N GLY A 74 4.82 -15.71 2.50
CA GLY A 74 4.81 -16.30 3.85
C GLY A 74 6.15 -16.20 4.60
N ILE A 75 7.17 -15.61 3.98
CA ILE A 75 8.50 -15.38 4.54
C ILE A 75 8.61 -13.89 4.83
N GLN A 76 9.04 -13.56 6.05
CA GLN A 76 9.26 -12.17 6.43
C GLN A 76 10.38 -11.55 5.59
N HIS A 77 10.11 -10.39 5.00
CA HIS A 77 11.11 -9.64 4.24
C HIS A 77 12.21 -9.14 5.18
N PRO A 78 13.51 -9.15 4.79
CA PRO A 78 14.61 -8.70 5.65
C PRO A 78 14.46 -7.27 6.15
N ASN A 79 13.73 -6.43 5.41
CA ASN A 79 13.49 -5.03 5.77
C ASN A 79 12.22 -4.82 6.62
N LYS A 80 11.56 -5.89 7.07
CA LYS A 80 10.38 -5.78 7.95
C LYS A 80 10.72 -5.09 9.28
N SER A 81 11.95 -5.22 9.76
CA SER A 81 12.43 -4.59 11.00
C SER A 81 12.87 -3.13 10.82
N LEU A 82 12.83 -2.58 9.60
CA LEU A 82 13.11 -1.17 9.40
C LEU A 82 11.94 -0.34 9.91
N SER A 83 12.25 0.81 10.53
CA SER A 83 11.25 1.85 10.77
C SER A 83 10.79 2.45 9.45
N ASP A 84 9.57 3.00 9.43
CA ASP A 84 8.95 3.59 8.23
C ASP A 84 9.84 4.65 7.56
N ARG A 85 10.56 5.44 8.36
CA ARG A 85 11.53 6.42 7.85
C ARG A 85 12.66 5.77 7.07
N LYS A 86 13.32 4.76 7.66
CA LYS A 86 14.43 4.02 7.01
C LYS A 86 13.94 3.22 5.81
N PHE A 87 12.71 2.71 5.90
CA PHE A 87 12.05 2.03 4.79
C PHE A 87 11.84 2.98 3.62
N THR A 88 11.24 4.13 3.89
CA THR A 88 10.98 5.18 2.90
C THR A 88 12.29 5.62 2.26
N GLU A 89 13.30 6.01 3.03
CA GLU A 89 14.61 6.44 2.51
C GLU A 89 15.24 5.42 1.56
N LYS A 90 15.15 4.12 1.90
CA LYS A 90 15.72 3.04 1.09
C LYS A 90 14.98 2.79 -0.23
N TYR A 91 13.67 2.99 -0.26
CA TYR A 91 12.81 2.64 -1.39
C TYR A 91 12.29 3.85 -2.17
N TRP A 92 12.49 5.06 -1.65
CA TRP A 92 11.98 6.31 -2.17
C TRP A 92 12.30 6.46 -3.66
N GLU A 93 13.59 6.57 -4.00
CA GLU A 93 14.07 6.81 -5.37
C GLU A 93 13.52 5.78 -6.36
N ARG A 94 13.44 4.52 -5.95
CA ARG A 94 12.94 3.44 -6.82
C ARG A 94 11.43 3.53 -7.02
N CYS A 95 10.66 3.73 -5.97
CA CYS A 95 9.20 3.79 -6.05
C CYS A 95 8.72 5.07 -6.72
N THR A 96 9.44 6.18 -6.56
CA THR A 96 9.07 7.47 -7.15
C THR A 96 9.67 7.72 -8.53
N SER A 97 10.57 6.87 -9.01
CA SER A 97 11.22 7.01 -10.32
C SER A 97 10.25 7.16 -11.51
N SER A 98 9.06 6.58 -11.41
CA SER A 98 8.02 6.65 -12.45
C SER A 98 7.14 7.89 -12.36
N TYR A 99 7.32 8.75 -11.35
CA TYR A 99 6.50 9.93 -11.12
C TYR A 99 7.31 11.20 -11.38
N GLY A 100 6.68 12.19 -12.01
CA GLY A 100 7.22 13.51 -12.27
C GLY A 100 7.24 14.41 -11.03
N LEU A 101 8.04 14.05 -10.02
CA LEU A 101 8.18 14.80 -8.76
C LEU A 101 9.20 15.96 -8.81
N SER A 102 9.46 16.53 -9.98
CA SER A 102 10.46 17.60 -10.16
C SER A 102 10.21 18.88 -9.35
N HIS A 103 9.00 19.02 -8.79
CA HIS A 103 8.57 20.16 -8.01
C HIS A 103 8.78 19.97 -6.50
N GLU A 104 9.13 18.76 -6.06
CA GLU A 104 9.31 18.45 -4.65
C GLU A 104 10.73 18.78 -4.21
N ILE A 105 10.82 19.75 -3.30
CA ILE A 105 12.03 20.03 -2.56
C ILE A 105 12.05 19.03 -1.40
N PRO A 106 13.14 18.25 -1.20
CA PRO A 106 13.22 17.31 -0.08
C PRO A 106 12.99 18.07 1.22
N LYS A 107 11.85 17.85 1.86
CA LYS A 107 11.62 18.30 3.23
C LYS A 107 12.17 17.21 4.14
N GLU A 108 13.17 17.56 4.93
CA GLU A 108 13.55 16.73 6.07
C GLU A 108 12.31 16.62 6.96
N ASP A 109 11.81 15.40 7.12
CA ASP A 109 10.69 15.05 7.99
C ASP A 109 11.03 15.44 9.43
N ASP A 110 10.53 16.57 9.88
CA ASP A 110 10.56 17.06 11.26
C ASP A 110 9.51 16.32 12.11
N GLY A 111 9.64 15.00 12.14
CA GLY A 111 9.26 14.12 13.25
C GLY A 111 7.96 14.43 13.99
N LEU A 112 6.84 14.60 13.28
CA LEU A 112 5.53 14.50 13.94
C LEU A 112 5.15 13.01 14.04
N GLU A 113 5.69 12.35 15.08
CA GLU A 113 5.01 11.22 15.71
C GLU A 113 3.62 11.70 16.11
N SER A 114 2.60 11.17 15.43
CA SER A 114 1.23 11.24 15.95
C SER A 114 1.19 10.32 17.15
N ASP A 115 1.25 10.90 18.34
CA ASP A 115 0.96 10.24 19.60
C ASP A 115 -0.45 9.65 19.49
N ASP A 116 -0.53 8.33 19.61
CA ASP A 116 -1.75 7.53 19.54
C ASP A 116 -2.11 7.23 20.99
N ASP A 117 -3.16 7.85 21.54
CA ASP A 117 -3.90 7.35 22.72
C ASP A 117 -5.17 8.20 22.96
N GLU A 118 -6.35 7.61 22.71
CA GLU A 118 -7.45 7.46 23.68
C GLU A 118 -8.76 7.09 22.95
N PHE A 119 -9.01 5.78 22.83
CA PHE A 119 -10.34 5.25 22.54
C PHE A 119 -11.08 5.13 23.89
N GLU A 120 -11.81 6.18 24.30
CA GLU A 120 -12.72 6.07 25.44
C GLU A 120 -13.85 5.08 25.10
N SER A 121 -13.89 4.00 25.87
CA SER A 121 -14.99 3.03 25.88
C SER A 121 -16.20 3.67 26.58
N ILE A 122 -17.29 3.91 25.84
CA ILE A 122 -18.65 4.13 26.39
C ILE A 122 -19.58 3.05 25.86
#